data_AF-A0A933EPW0-F1
#
_entry.id   AF-A0A933EPW0-F1
#
_cell.length_a   1.000
_cell.length_b   1.000
_cell.length_c   1.000
_cell.angle_alpha   90.00
_cell.angle_beta   90.00
_cell.angle_gamma   90.00
#
_symmetry.space_group_name_H-M   'P 1'
#
loop_
_entity.id
_entity.type
_entity.pdbx_description
1 polymer ?
#
loop_
_entity_poly.entity_id
_entity_poly.type
_entity_poly.pdbx_seq_one_letter_code
_entity_poly.pdbx_strand_id
1 'polypeptide(L)'
;MSDEDWQKFEQARKKIAQALRPYFKEHYALVKKLRAEGFRISFHTSMVPIQLQGHLPSGEAFYFRCRYDTCSLRVAPAKKNPVTESTWEASVSRWDQFEAGSLEADEAEAVFRELLASYREQLASGSETP
;
A
#
# COMPACT_ATOMS: atom_id res chain seq x y z
N MET A 1 22.78 22.90 -19.42
CA MET A 1 22.63 21.45 -19.63
C MET A 1 22.79 21.21 -21.11
N SER A 2 23.77 20.42 -21.52
CA SER A 2 24.04 20.18 -22.94
C SER A 2 23.08 19.15 -23.53
N ASP A 3 22.97 19.09 -24.86
CA ASP A 3 22.20 18.04 -25.54
C ASP A 3 22.73 16.63 -25.21
N GLU A 4 24.04 16.51 -24.96
CA GLU A 4 24.66 15.25 -24.56
C GLU A 4 24.25 14.84 -23.13
N ASP A 5 24.16 15.80 -22.20
CA ASP A 5 23.65 15.56 -20.85
C ASP A 5 22.18 15.13 -20.88
N TRP A 6 21.38 15.76 -21.76
CA TRP A 6 19.98 15.41 -21.95
C TRP A 6 19.78 14.00 -22.51
N GLN A 7 20.60 13.59 -23.48
CA GLN A 7 20.57 12.24 -24.02
C GLN A 7 20.97 11.19 -22.98
N LYS A 8 22.02 11.47 -22.17
CA LYS A 8 22.42 10.59 -21.05
C LYS A 8 21.30 10.46 -20.02
N PHE A 9 20.64 11.57 -19.68
CA PHE A 9 19.49 11.57 -18.78
C PHE A 9 18.32 10.71 -19.32
N GLU A 10 17.93 10.89 -20.59
CA GLU A 10 16.84 10.10 -21.20
C GLU A 10 17.19 8.60 -21.28
N GLN A 11 18.43 8.25 -21.61
CA GLN A 11 18.87 6.86 -21.61
C GLN A 11 18.85 6.24 -20.21
N ALA A 12 19.32 6.97 -19.19
CA ALA A 12 19.26 6.53 -17.80
C ALA A 12 17.81 6.34 -17.35
N ARG A 13 16.92 7.29 -17.66
CA ARG A 13 15.48 7.21 -17.36
C ARG A 13 14.83 5.98 -17.99
N LYS A 14 15.14 5.69 -19.26
CA LYS A 14 14.62 4.49 -19.95
C LYS A 14 15.10 3.19 -19.32
N LYS A 15 16.39 3.11 -18.95
CA LYS A 15 16.95 1.93 -18.27
C LYS A 15 16.29 1.71 -16.90
N ILE A 16 16.12 2.77 -16.12
CA ILE A 16 15.41 2.72 -14.83
C ILE A 16 13.98 2.25 -15.04
N ALA A 17 13.23 2.86 -15.97
CA ALA A 17 11.85 2.45 -16.26
C ALA A 17 11.75 0.98 -16.72
N GLN A 18 12.71 0.49 -17.49
CA GLN A 18 12.74 -0.89 -17.96
C GLN A 18 13.08 -1.89 -16.84
N ALA A 19 14.03 -1.53 -15.96
CA ALA A 19 14.38 -2.32 -14.79
C ALA A 19 13.23 -2.42 -13.78
N LEU A 20 12.43 -1.36 -13.65
CA LEU A 20 11.29 -1.29 -12.72
C LEU A 20 9.98 -1.86 -13.29
N ARG A 21 9.95 -2.15 -14.60
CA ARG A 21 8.74 -2.65 -15.28
C ARG A 21 8.17 -3.94 -14.68
N PRO A 22 8.97 -4.94 -14.26
CA PRO A 22 8.47 -6.14 -13.60
C PRO A 22 7.80 -5.83 -12.26
N TYR A 23 8.46 -5.04 -11.41
CA TYR A 23 7.93 -4.58 -10.12
C TYR A 23 6.56 -3.90 -10.25
N PHE A 24 6.39 -3.05 -11.26
CA PHE A 24 5.11 -2.40 -11.51
C PHE A 24 4.02 -3.38 -11.94
N LYS A 25 4.36 -4.37 -12.78
CA LYS A 25 3.38 -5.34 -13.30
C LYS A 25 2.69 -6.11 -12.18
N GLU A 26 3.44 -6.51 -11.17
CA GLU A 26 2.93 -7.32 -10.05
C GLU A 26 2.06 -6.49 -9.11
N HIS A 27 2.47 -5.27 -8.77
CA HIS A 27 1.66 -4.33 -8.00
C HIS A 27 0.35 -3.95 -8.72
N TYR A 28 0.37 -3.78 -10.04
CA TYR A 28 -0.86 -3.58 -10.82
C TYR A 28 -1.78 -4.80 -10.80
N ALA A 29 -1.22 -6.01 -10.84
CA ALA A 29 -1.99 -7.24 -10.73
C ALA A 29 -2.68 -7.35 -9.36
N LEU A 30 -1.98 -7.00 -8.28
CA LEU A 30 -2.54 -6.92 -6.92
C LEU A 30 -3.72 -5.93 -6.86
N VAL A 31 -3.57 -4.72 -7.40
CA VAL A 31 -4.66 -3.73 -7.43
C VAL A 31 -5.87 -4.26 -8.20
N LYS A 32 -5.65 -4.93 -9.32
CA LYS A 32 -6.73 -5.55 -10.11
C LYS A 32 -7.46 -6.63 -9.31
N LYS A 33 -6.72 -7.48 -8.59
CA LYS A 33 -7.26 -8.51 -7.70
C LYS A 33 -8.12 -7.91 -6.59
N LEU A 34 -7.59 -6.93 -5.85
CA LEU A 34 -8.34 -6.27 -4.78
C LEU A 34 -9.60 -5.53 -5.30
N ARG A 35 -9.53 -4.93 -6.49
CA ARG A 35 -10.73 -4.35 -7.13
C ARG A 35 -11.79 -5.40 -7.45
N ALA A 36 -11.39 -6.59 -7.90
CA ALA A 36 -12.32 -7.70 -8.12
C ALA A 36 -12.96 -8.20 -6.80
N GLU A 37 -12.28 -8.01 -5.67
CA GLU A 37 -12.80 -8.28 -4.31
C GLU A 37 -13.71 -7.14 -3.76
N GLY A 38 -13.96 -6.09 -4.54
CA GLY A 38 -14.87 -5.00 -4.17
C GLY A 38 -14.19 -3.78 -3.55
N PHE A 39 -12.86 -3.77 -3.42
CA PHE A 39 -12.13 -2.60 -2.93
C PHE A 39 -12.08 -1.48 -3.97
N ARG A 40 -12.18 -0.22 -3.54
CA ARG A 40 -12.01 0.95 -4.42
C ARG A 40 -10.65 1.60 -4.16
N ILE A 41 -9.62 1.18 -4.89
CA ILE A 41 -8.21 1.51 -4.57
C ILE A 41 -7.55 2.37 -5.66
N SER A 42 -6.77 3.37 -5.22
CA SER A 42 -5.73 4.06 -5.99
C SER A 42 -4.33 3.69 -5.45
N PHE A 43 -3.43 3.29 -6.36
CA PHE A 43 -2.02 3.05 -6.04
C PHE A 43 -1.26 4.36 -6.20
N HIS A 44 -0.65 4.86 -5.13
CA HIS A 44 -0.03 6.20 -5.15
C HIS A 44 1.46 6.18 -5.46
N THR A 45 2.17 5.11 -5.11
CA THR A 45 3.62 4.98 -5.33
C THR A 45 3.99 3.54 -5.56
N SER A 46 4.81 3.29 -6.58
CA SER A 46 5.12 1.95 -7.09
C SER A 46 6.56 1.51 -6.90
N MET A 47 7.33 2.25 -6.10
CA MET A 47 8.71 1.92 -5.77
C MET A 47 8.93 1.91 -4.26
N VAL A 48 8.94 3.07 -3.61
CA VAL A 48 9.07 3.23 -2.14
C VAL A 48 8.48 4.60 -1.77
N PRO A 49 7.68 4.70 -0.69
CA PRO A 49 7.09 3.60 0.08
C PRO A 49 6.05 2.85 -0.76
N ILE A 50 5.72 1.62 -0.38
CA ILE A 50 4.48 0.98 -0.85
C ILE A 50 3.32 1.75 -0.23
N GLN A 51 2.37 2.21 -1.05
CA GLN A 51 1.24 3.00 -0.57
C GLN A 51 -0.05 2.63 -1.31
N LEU A 52 -0.99 2.06 -0.55
CA LEU A 52 -2.36 1.78 -0.99
C LEU A 52 -3.32 2.72 -0.27
N GLN A 53 -4.19 3.38 -1.01
CA GLN A 53 -5.27 4.17 -0.43
C GLN A 53 -6.57 3.88 -1.16
N GLY A 54 -7.68 3.87 -0.44
CA GLY A 54 -8.96 3.57 -1.06
C GLY A 54 -10.09 3.39 -0.07
N HIS A 55 -11.09 2.61 -0.50
CA HIS A 55 -12.18 2.17 0.36
C HIS A 55 -12.23 0.65 0.42
N LEU A 56 -12.47 0.13 1.63
CA LEU A 56 -12.80 -1.26 1.88
C LEU A 56 -14.15 -1.62 1.20
N PRO A 57 -14.45 -2.90 0.98
CA PRO A 57 -15.76 -3.32 0.44
C PRO A 57 -16.95 -2.86 1.29
N SER A 58 -16.76 -2.72 2.60
CA SER A 58 -17.72 -2.18 3.57
C SER A 58 -17.89 -0.66 3.50
N GLY A 59 -17.02 0.04 2.77
CA GLY A 59 -17.14 1.46 2.45
C GLY A 59 -16.24 2.40 3.26
N GLU A 60 -15.58 1.93 4.32
CA GLU A 60 -14.60 2.70 5.08
C GLU A 60 -13.40 3.10 4.23
N ALA A 61 -12.87 4.30 4.47
CA ALA A 61 -11.64 4.76 3.86
C ALA A 61 -10.43 4.10 4.56
N PHE A 62 -9.42 3.68 3.79
CA PHE A 62 -8.20 3.11 4.34
C PHE A 62 -6.94 3.71 3.72
N TYR A 63 -5.86 3.65 4.49
CA TYR A 63 -4.51 4.00 4.07
C TYR A 63 -3.54 2.95 4.59
N PHE A 64 -2.94 2.18 3.68
CA PHE A 64 -1.90 1.22 3.97
C PHE A 64 -0.58 1.71 3.42
N ARG A 65 0.47 1.61 4.23
CA ARG A 65 1.79 2.10 3.88
C ARG A 65 2.88 1.22 4.48
N CYS A 66 3.86 0.86 3.66
CA CYS A 66 5.11 0.29 4.16
C CYS A 66 6.29 1.23 3.91
N ARG A 67 7.04 1.55 4.95
CA ARG A 67 8.20 2.45 4.90
C ARG A 67 9.19 2.05 5.98
N TYR A 68 10.48 2.14 5.66
CA TYR A 68 11.57 1.76 6.55
C TYR A 68 11.44 0.28 6.92
N ASP A 69 11.20 -0.02 8.18
CA ASP A 69 11.07 -1.35 8.77
C ASP A 69 9.61 -1.69 9.13
N THR A 70 8.64 -0.82 8.78
CA THR A 70 7.28 -0.88 9.29
C THR A 70 6.24 -0.81 8.19
N CYS A 71 5.21 -1.65 8.28
CA CYS A 71 3.95 -1.53 7.54
C CYS A 71 2.82 -1.13 8.51
N SER A 72 1.96 -0.20 8.10
CA SER A 72 0.79 0.19 8.87
C SER A 72 -0.48 0.28 8.03
N LEU A 73 -1.61 0.04 8.67
CA LEU A 73 -2.94 0.19 8.11
C LEU A 73 -3.74 1.12 9.01
N ARG A 74 -4.31 2.16 8.41
CA ARG A 74 -5.24 3.09 9.06
C ARG A 74 -6.60 2.98 8.40
N VAL A 75 -7.66 2.95 9.21
CA VAL A 75 -9.05 2.90 8.74
C VAL A 75 -9.83 4.06 9.35
N ALA A 76 -10.66 4.69 8.53
CA ALA A 76 -11.53 5.80 8.91
C ALA A 76 -12.92 5.65 8.28
N PRO A 77 -13.96 6.30 8.82
CA PRO A 77 -15.26 6.36 8.17
C PRO A 77 -15.17 6.87 6.72
N ALA A 78 -16.10 6.45 5.86
CA ALA A 78 -16.05 6.66 4.40
C ALA A 78 -15.74 8.09 3.90
N LYS A 79 -16.08 9.13 4.69
CA LYS A 79 -15.90 10.55 4.32
C LYS A 79 -14.77 11.24 5.09
N LYS A 80 -13.90 10.46 5.74
CA LYS A 80 -12.83 10.94 6.61
C LYS A 80 -11.48 10.59 6.03
N ASN A 81 -10.48 11.41 6.30
CA ASN A 81 -9.13 11.14 5.82
C ASN A 81 -8.45 10.09 6.73
N PRO A 82 -8.16 8.86 6.26
CA PRO A 82 -7.53 7.83 7.10
C PRO A 82 -6.13 8.19 7.59
N VAL A 83 -5.47 9.19 7.01
CA VAL A 83 -4.15 9.64 7.49
C VAL A 83 -4.27 10.52 8.73
N THR A 84 -5.31 11.36 8.83
CA THR A 84 -5.45 12.38 9.88
C THR A 84 -6.65 12.17 10.81
N GLU A 85 -7.61 11.34 10.41
CA GLU A 85 -8.90 11.12 11.08
C GLU A 85 -9.21 9.60 11.19
N SER A 86 -8.18 8.77 11.39
CA SER A 86 -8.34 7.33 11.60
C SER A 86 -9.07 7.03 12.90
N THR A 87 -10.03 6.12 12.83
CA THR A 87 -10.69 5.54 14.01
C THR A 87 -10.02 4.24 14.45
N TRP A 88 -9.19 3.66 13.59
CA TRP A 88 -8.43 2.44 13.86
C TRP A 88 -7.07 2.50 13.17
N GLU A 89 -6.02 2.03 13.85
CA GLU A 89 -4.67 1.90 13.32
C GLU A 89 -3.97 0.69 13.92
N ALA A 90 -3.25 -0.05 13.08
CA ALA A 90 -2.30 -1.06 13.52
C ALA A 90 -1.05 -1.06 12.64
N SER A 91 0.05 -1.55 13.18
CA SER A 91 1.34 -1.66 12.50
C SER A 91 2.04 -2.96 12.83
N VAL A 92 2.88 -3.41 11.89
CA VAL A 92 3.81 -4.53 12.06
C VAL A 92 5.20 -4.02 11.71
N SER A 93 6.18 -4.34 12.56
CA SER A 93 7.60 -4.08 12.34
C SER A 93 8.35 -5.38 12.58
N ARG A 94 8.86 -5.98 11.49
CA ARG A 94 9.56 -7.29 11.50
C ARG A 94 10.65 -7.43 10.43
N TRP A 95 10.96 -6.34 9.73
CA TRP A 95 11.97 -6.31 8.66
C TRP A 95 13.18 -5.50 9.11
N ASP A 96 14.31 -5.69 8.43
CA ASP A 96 15.47 -4.84 8.64
C ASP A 96 15.22 -3.43 8.06
N GLN A 97 16.15 -2.52 8.36
CA GLN A 97 16.02 -1.12 7.98
C GLN A 97 15.83 -0.97 6.45
N PHE A 98 14.74 -0.30 6.06
CA PHE A 98 14.32 -0.01 4.67
C PHE A 98 13.63 -1.15 3.91
N GLU A 99 13.67 -2.38 4.40
CA GLU A 99 13.13 -3.54 3.69
C GLU A 99 11.60 -3.52 3.55
N ALA A 100 10.88 -3.05 4.58
CA ALA A 100 9.42 -2.94 4.49
C ALA A 100 9.00 -1.97 3.37
N GLY A 101 9.82 -0.96 3.07
CA GLY A 101 9.55 -0.02 1.98
C GLY A 101 9.60 -0.64 0.58
N SER A 102 10.22 -1.83 0.45
CA SER A 102 10.55 -2.49 -0.81
C SER A 102 10.01 -3.93 -0.89
N LEU A 103 8.96 -4.26 -0.14
CA LEU A 103 8.33 -5.58 -0.22
C LEU A 103 7.84 -5.88 -1.63
N GLU A 104 7.92 -7.15 -2.01
CA GLU A 104 7.27 -7.62 -3.23
C GLU A 104 5.75 -7.58 -3.08
N ALA A 105 5.03 -7.64 -4.21
CA ALA A 105 3.58 -7.42 -4.21
C ALA A 105 2.81 -8.46 -3.38
N ASP A 106 3.25 -9.71 -3.37
CA ASP A 106 2.67 -10.81 -2.59
C ASP A 106 2.96 -10.67 -1.09
N GLU A 107 4.17 -10.27 -0.72
CA GLU A 107 4.54 -9.97 0.66
C GLU A 107 3.74 -8.77 1.20
N ALA A 108 3.64 -7.69 0.43
CA ALA A 108 2.85 -6.52 0.79
C ALA A 108 1.36 -6.86 0.92
N GLU A 109 0.83 -7.73 0.05
CA GLU A 109 -0.53 -8.25 0.15
C GLU A 109 -0.74 -9.04 1.44
N ALA A 110 0.20 -9.93 1.79
CA ALA A 110 0.10 -10.74 3.00
C ALA A 110 0.02 -9.87 4.25
N VAL A 111 0.87 -8.85 4.35
CA VAL A 111 0.87 -7.89 5.48
C VAL A 111 -0.41 -7.06 5.51
N PHE A 112 -0.88 -6.59 4.35
CA PHE A 112 -2.16 -5.87 4.27
C PHE A 112 -3.33 -6.73 4.77
N ARG A 113 -3.37 -8.01 4.39
CA ARG A 113 -4.42 -8.95 4.84
C ARG A 113 -4.32 -9.30 6.32
N GLU A 114 -3.11 -9.44 6.84
CA GLU A 114 -2.84 -9.62 8.28
C GLU A 114 -3.43 -8.46 9.09
N LEU A 115 -3.10 -7.22 8.72
CA LEU A 115 -3.63 -6.02 9.38
C LEU A 115 -5.15 -5.87 9.20
N LEU A 116 -5.68 -6.20 8.01
CA LEU A 116 -7.11 -6.15 7.77
C LEU A 116 -7.89 -7.20 8.57
N ALA A 117 -7.30 -8.37 8.81
CA ALA A 117 -7.88 -9.39 9.69
C ALA A 117 -7.98 -8.87 11.12
N SER A 118 -6.92 -8.24 11.63
CA SER A 118 -6.92 -7.62 12.97
C SER A 118 -8.02 -6.55 13.12
N TYR A 119 -8.23 -5.71 12.11
CA TYR A 119 -9.35 -4.76 12.09
C TYR A 119 -10.72 -5.45 12.18
N ARG A 120 -10.91 -6.53 11.41
CA ARG A 120 -12.18 -7.28 11.40
C ARG A 120 -12.45 -8.00 12.71
N GLU A 121 -11.43 -8.55 13.34
CA GLU A 121 -11.53 -9.17 14.66
C GLU A 121 -11.96 -8.15 15.73
N GLN A 122 -11.44 -6.92 15.69
CA GLN A 122 -11.87 -5.86 16.58
C GLN A 122 -13.33 -5.44 16.35
N LEU A 123 -13.80 -5.43 15.10
CA LEU A 123 -15.21 -5.16 14.83
C LEU A 123 -16.12 -6.27 15.39
N ALA A 124 -15.69 -7.54 15.28
CA ALA A 124 -16.43 -8.66 15.81
C ALA A 124 -16.49 -8.64 17.35
N SER A 125 -15.36 -8.37 18.02
CA SER A 125 -15.31 -8.28 19.48
C SER A 125 -16.03 -7.05 20.04
N GLY A 126 -16.11 -5.96 19.27
CA GLY A 126 -16.92 -4.78 19.61
C GLY A 126 -18.43 -4.96 19.39
N SER A 127 -18.86 -6.06 18.75
CA SER A 127 -20.27 -6.38 18.51
C SER A 127 -20.87 -7.36 19.53
N GLU A 128 -20.06 -7.87 20.46
CA GLU A 128 -20.53 -8.59 21.65
C GLU A 128 -20.84 -7.58 22.77
N THR A 129 -22.04 -7.01 22.77
CA THR A 129 -22.63 -6.41 23.98
C THR A 129 -23.87 -7.24 24.37
N PRO A 130 -24.01 -7.68 25.63
CA PRO A 130 -25.18 -8.44 26.09
C PRO A 130 -26.50 -7.71 25.93
#